data_AF-A0AAP4FTY8-F1
#
_entry.id   AF-A0AAP4FTY8-F1
#
_cell.length_a   1.000
_cell.length_b   1.000
_cell.length_c   1.000
_cell.angle_alpha   90.00
_cell.angle_beta   90.00
_cell.angle_gamma   90.00
#
_symmetry.space_group_name_H-M   'P 1'
#
loop_
_entity.id
_entity.type
_entity.pdbx_description
1 polymer ?
#
loop_
_entity_poly.entity_id
_entity_poly.type
_entity_poly.pdbx_seq_one_letter_code
_entity_poly.pdbx_strand_id
1 'polypeptide(L)'
;MSSWGAVAEEMGEILDQAEKDYLAGDVEAGKDGVNTAYYRRYETLGFEKQVMARISGNRVSTVEMKFSLVKKAMSDHDDAAVAQHLADLKNYLREDANTLDGAGNSAVSNDYSPGAWGRVAKEMGEILDQAEKDYLAGDVEAGKDGVNTAYYRRYETLGFEKQVMARISGNRVSTVEMKFSLVKKAMSDHDDAAVAQHLADLKNYLREDANTLDGYVGEAAAPTSPWLSGFLPSLLVILREGMEAILVVAAILAYLGKAGHKDKSKIVWIGVVLALVASAALAVLFSSFANLAGANQELLEGFAALFAVAMLIWVSNWMVSKSSNEAWDRYIKDQTDASLTRGSLLGLAAIAFLAVLREGAETILFYVPVISHAGAAIGHVWIGMGVGLAVLVVVYLLIQFAALRIPLRPFFAVTSLLLAVMAVTFTGSGIKELQEADVLPLTPLDGLPTIDLLGIYPRVENLSAQAAVLVIIVGLYFWGKRRMRRAIPEK
;
A
#
# COMPACT_ATOMS: atom_id res chain seq x y z
N MET A 1 -15.82 40.66 8.31
CA MET A 1 -16.87 39.71 7.91
C MET A 1 -17.11 38.79 9.11
N SER A 2 -18.37 38.49 9.45
CA SER A 2 -18.66 37.39 10.37
C SER A 2 -18.09 36.10 9.79
N SER A 3 -17.55 35.22 10.63
CA SER A 3 -17.02 33.94 10.19
C SER A 3 -18.14 33.04 9.67
N TRP A 4 -17.83 32.12 8.75
CA TRP A 4 -18.77 31.12 8.27
C TRP A 4 -19.28 30.23 9.41
N GLY A 5 -18.48 30.02 10.46
CA GLY A 5 -18.84 29.38 11.72
C GLY A 5 -19.97 30.10 12.43
N ALA A 6 -19.90 31.44 12.53
CA ALA A 6 -20.99 32.24 13.08
C ALA A 6 -22.25 32.15 12.20
N VAL A 7 -22.10 32.13 10.87
CA VAL A 7 -23.24 31.96 9.94
C VAL A 7 -23.88 30.56 10.08
N ALA A 8 -23.09 29.51 10.27
CA ALA A 8 -23.59 28.16 10.51
C ALA A 8 -24.22 27.99 11.89
N GLU A 9 -23.69 28.67 12.91
CA GLU A 9 -24.27 28.70 14.25
C GLU A 9 -25.64 29.40 14.23
N GLU A 10 -25.76 30.56 13.58
CA GLU A 10 -27.05 31.24 13.36
C GLU A 10 -28.06 30.34 12.63
N MET A 11 -27.63 29.62 11.58
CA MET A 11 -28.50 28.66 10.90
C MET A 11 -28.93 27.53 11.82
N GLY A 12 -28.01 27.03 12.66
CA GLY A 12 -28.30 26.00 13.66
C GLY A 12 -29.37 26.45 14.66
N GLU A 13 -29.29 27.67 15.18
CA GLU A 13 -30.29 28.22 16.09
C GLU A 13 -31.67 28.36 15.44
N ILE A 14 -31.73 28.80 14.18
CA ILE A 14 -32.98 28.88 13.41
C ILE A 14 -33.58 27.48 13.22
N LEU A 15 -32.74 26.48 12.92
CA LEU A 15 -33.16 25.09 12.73
C LEU A 15 -33.62 24.45 14.05
N ASP A 16 -32.99 24.77 15.17
CA ASP A 16 -33.42 24.32 16.50
C ASP A 16 -34.77 24.93 16.90
N GLN A 17 -35.01 26.19 16.53
CA GLN A 17 -36.32 26.81 16.75
C GLN A 17 -37.39 26.20 15.84
N ALA A 18 -37.04 25.93 14.57
CA ALA A 18 -37.92 25.23 13.62
C ALA A 18 -38.36 23.85 14.14
N GLU A 19 -37.44 23.11 14.75
CA GLU A 19 -37.74 21.82 15.39
C GLU A 19 -38.72 21.97 16.55
N LYS A 20 -38.53 22.98 17.41
CA LYS A 20 -39.44 23.23 18.55
C LYS A 20 -40.84 23.61 18.10
N ASP A 21 -40.96 24.46 17.08
CA ASP A 21 -42.25 24.89 16.55
C ASP A 21 -43.01 23.72 15.91
N TYR A 22 -42.28 22.86 15.17
CA TYR A 22 -42.81 21.60 14.65
C TYR A 22 -43.29 20.66 15.77
N LEU A 23 -42.47 20.42 16.80
CA LEU A 23 -42.81 19.55 17.93
C LEU A 23 -43.94 20.11 18.81
N ALA A 24 -44.18 21.42 18.78
CA ALA A 24 -45.34 22.07 19.40
C ALA A 24 -46.65 21.88 18.60
N GLY A 25 -46.58 21.24 17.43
CA GLY A 25 -47.71 20.94 16.54
C GLY A 25 -47.90 21.94 15.40
N ASP A 26 -47.03 22.94 15.25
CA ASP A 26 -47.08 23.91 14.16
C ASP A 26 -46.09 23.56 13.05
N VAL A 27 -46.53 22.64 12.18
CA VAL A 27 -45.72 22.12 11.06
C VAL A 27 -45.34 23.20 10.05
N GLU A 28 -46.22 24.17 9.82
CA GLU A 28 -45.96 25.26 8.88
C GLU A 28 -44.92 26.23 9.45
N ALA A 29 -45.01 26.59 10.74
CA ALA A 29 -43.97 27.37 11.41
C ALA A 29 -42.60 26.66 11.38
N GLY A 30 -42.57 25.34 11.61
CA GLY A 30 -41.34 24.54 11.48
C GLY A 30 -40.73 24.60 10.08
N LYS A 31 -41.55 24.43 9.02
CA LYS A 31 -41.08 24.51 7.63
C LYS A 31 -40.62 25.92 7.24
N ASP A 32 -41.27 26.97 7.76
CA ASP A 32 -40.87 28.35 7.56
C ASP A 32 -39.52 28.66 8.23
N GLY A 33 -39.25 28.08 9.39
CA GLY A 33 -37.93 28.13 10.01
C GLY A 33 -36.84 27.51 9.13
N VAL A 34 -37.09 26.33 8.56
CA VAL A 34 -36.15 25.67 7.62
C VAL A 34 -35.93 26.50 6.35
N ASN A 35 -37.00 27.06 5.77
CA ASN A 35 -36.89 27.96 4.63
C ASN A 35 -36.11 29.24 4.96
N THR A 36 -36.25 29.75 6.19
CA THR A 36 -35.51 30.93 6.66
C THR A 36 -34.01 30.64 6.72
N ALA A 37 -33.61 29.48 7.27
CA ALA A 37 -32.21 29.06 7.27
C ALA A 37 -31.66 28.89 5.83
N TYR A 38 -32.42 28.28 4.93
CA TYR A 38 -32.01 28.10 3.53
C TYR A 38 -31.91 29.43 2.77
N TYR A 39 -33.02 30.14 2.58
CA TYR A 39 -33.04 31.32 1.70
C TYR A 39 -32.28 32.50 2.29
N ARG A 40 -32.42 32.78 3.60
CA ARG A 40 -31.87 34.02 4.19
C ARG A 40 -30.42 33.90 4.66
N ARG A 41 -29.94 32.69 4.92
CA ARG A 41 -28.58 32.46 5.44
C ARG A 41 -27.74 31.64 4.48
N TYR A 42 -28.21 30.47 4.05
CA TYR A 42 -27.45 29.61 3.15
C TYR A 42 -27.25 30.24 1.76
N GLU A 43 -28.32 30.70 1.11
CA GLU A 43 -28.28 31.27 -0.25
C GLU A 43 -27.92 32.77 -0.23
N THR A 44 -28.68 33.59 0.50
CA THR A 44 -28.54 35.07 0.46
C THR A 44 -27.21 35.58 0.99
N LEU A 45 -26.64 34.98 2.05
CA LEU A 45 -25.32 35.39 2.56
C LEU A 45 -24.16 34.79 1.75
N GLY A 46 -24.46 34.01 0.71
CA GLY A 46 -23.46 33.41 -0.18
C GLY A 46 -22.70 32.23 0.43
N PHE A 47 -23.23 31.60 1.49
CA PHE A 47 -22.66 30.39 2.08
C PHE A 47 -22.62 29.27 1.04
N GLU A 48 -23.73 29.02 0.34
CA GLU A 48 -23.83 28.09 -0.79
C GLU A 48 -22.78 28.37 -1.87
N LYS A 49 -22.62 29.64 -2.27
CA LYS A 49 -21.64 30.04 -3.28
C LYS A 49 -20.20 29.76 -2.82
N GLN A 50 -19.92 29.93 -1.53
CA GLN A 50 -18.62 29.59 -0.97
C GLN A 50 -18.42 28.07 -0.88
N VAL A 51 -19.44 27.30 -0.50
CA VAL A 51 -19.38 25.82 -0.52
C VAL A 51 -19.17 25.31 -1.94
N MET A 52 -19.89 25.87 -2.92
CA MET A 52 -19.72 25.57 -4.35
C MET A 52 -18.29 25.83 -4.81
N ALA A 53 -17.74 26.98 -4.43
CA ALA A 53 -16.44 27.45 -4.90
C ALA A 53 -15.25 26.82 -4.17
N ARG A 54 -15.39 26.47 -2.88
CA ARG A 54 -14.27 26.03 -2.02
C ARG A 54 -14.35 24.59 -1.54
N ILE A 55 -15.52 23.96 -1.65
CA ILE A 55 -15.72 22.55 -1.24
C ILE A 55 -16.07 21.71 -2.47
N SER A 56 -17.31 21.75 -2.95
CA SER A 56 -17.71 21.18 -4.25
C SER A 56 -19.19 21.44 -4.57
N GLY A 57 -19.56 21.37 -5.84
CA GLY A 57 -20.98 21.37 -6.23
C GLY A 57 -21.76 20.14 -5.80
N ASN A 58 -21.11 18.98 -5.62
CA ASN A 58 -21.77 17.81 -5.03
C ASN A 58 -22.10 18.06 -3.55
N ARG A 59 -21.22 18.75 -2.82
CA ARG A 59 -21.48 19.15 -1.43
C ARG A 59 -22.68 20.08 -1.35
N VAL A 60 -22.80 21.06 -2.24
CA VAL A 60 -24.01 21.91 -2.35
C VAL A 60 -25.25 21.06 -2.53
N SER A 61 -25.29 20.22 -3.57
CA SER A 61 -26.43 19.33 -3.83
C SER A 61 -26.81 18.45 -2.63
N THR A 62 -25.82 17.98 -1.87
CA THR A 62 -26.04 17.17 -0.67
C THR A 62 -26.70 17.99 0.45
N VAL A 63 -26.23 19.20 0.70
CA VAL A 63 -26.79 20.09 1.73
C VAL A 63 -28.20 20.56 1.35
N GLU A 64 -28.43 20.93 0.09
CA GLU A 64 -29.77 21.28 -0.41
C GLU A 64 -30.76 20.12 -0.30
N MET A 65 -30.31 18.90 -0.62
CA MET A 65 -31.10 17.69 -0.41
C MET A 65 -31.48 17.52 1.07
N LYS A 66 -30.57 17.78 2.01
CA LYS A 66 -30.86 17.69 3.45
C LYS A 66 -31.90 18.72 3.90
N PHE A 67 -31.84 19.96 3.42
CA PHE A 67 -32.90 20.95 3.66
C PHE A 67 -34.26 20.47 3.15
N SER A 68 -34.30 19.82 1.98
CA SER A 68 -35.53 19.23 1.41
C SER A 68 -36.05 18.05 2.25
N LEU A 69 -35.16 17.15 2.68
CA LEU A 69 -35.51 15.99 3.50
C LEU A 69 -36.09 16.36 4.87
N VAL A 70 -35.55 17.41 5.52
CA VAL A 70 -36.13 17.92 6.78
C VAL A 70 -37.58 18.38 6.55
N LYS A 71 -37.83 19.22 5.54
CA LYS A 71 -39.19 19.71 5.24
C LYS A 71 -40.15 18.59 4.86
N LYS A 72 -39.64 17.58 4.15
CA LYS A 72 -40.43 16.39 3.81
C LYS A 72 -40.80 15.61 5.07
N ALA A 73 -39.83 15.31 5.94
CA ALA A 73 -40.08 14.61 7.21
C ALA A 73 -41.07 15.35 8.11
N MET A 74 -40.99 16.69 8.16
CA MET A 74 -41.98 17.52 8.87
C MET A 74 -43.39 17.38 8.27
N SER A 75 -43.50 17.32 6.94
CA SER A 75 -44.78 17.14 6.25
C SER A 75 -45.34 15.73 6.44
N ASP A 76 -44.47 14.75 6.58
CA ASP A 76 -44.80 13.34 6.81
C ASP A 76 -45.10 13.05 8.30
N HIS A 77 -44.97 14.05 9.18
CA HIS A 77 -45.11 13.92 10.64
C HIS A 77 -44.20 12.84 11.26
N ASP A 78 -42.98 12.69 10.72
CA ASP A 78 -41.99 11.71 11.19
C ASP A 78 -40.96 12.38 12.10
N ASP A 79 -41.27 12.42 13.40
CA ASP A 79 -40.43 13.08 14.41
C ASP A 79 -38.99 12.55 14.45
N ALA A 80 -38.82 11.24 14.22
CA ALA A 80 -37.50 10.61 14.25
C ALA A 80 -36.67 11.01 13.02
N ALA A 81 -37.30 11.04 11.84
CA ALA A 81 -36.65 11.51 10.62
C ALA A 81 -36.36 13.01 10.65
N VAL A 82 -37.24 13.83 11.26
CA VAL A 82 -37.00 15.27 11.46
C VAL A 82 -35.76 15.49 12.31
N ALA A 83 -35.68 14.86 13.48
CA ALA A 83 -34.53 14.98 14.38
C ALA A 83 -33.22 14.51 13.71
N GLN A 84 -33.25 13.37 13.00
CA GLN A 84 -32.09 12.83 12.31
C GLN A 84 -31.62 13.76 11.17
N HIS A 85 -32.53 14.20 10.31
CA HIS A 85 -32.17 15.05 9.17
C HIS A 85 -31.71 16.45 9.60
N LEU A 86 -32.26 16.99 10.69
CA LEU A 86 -31.79 18.26 11.27
C LEU A 86 -30.39 18.12 11.88
N ALA A 87 -30.12 17.02 12.59
CA ALA A 87 -28.78 16.76 13.14
C ALA A 87 -27.74 16.63 12.02
N ASP A 88 -28.06 15.85 10.98
CA ASP A 88 -27.21 15.73 9.79
C ASP A 88 -26.97 17.11 9.17
N LEU A 89 -28.05 17.84 8.84
CA LEU A 89 -27.95 19.15 8.21
C LEU A 89 -27.06 20.12 9.00
N LYS A 90 -27.25 20.22 10.32
CA LYS A 90 -26.43 21.07 11.19
C LYS A 90 -24.96 20.65 11.19
N ASN A 91 -24.67 19.35 11.17
CA ASN A 91 -23.30 18.84 11.07
C ASN A 91 -22.65 19.23 9.72
N TYR A 92 -23.37 19.03 8.62
CA TYR A 92 -22.90 19.43 7.30
C TYR A 92 -22.60 20.93 7.22
N LEU A 93 -23.50 21.78 7.73
CA LEU A 93 -23.32 23.23 7.78
C LEU A 93 -22.12 23.63 8.65
N ARG A 94 -21.91 22.97 9.79
CA ARG A 94 -20.75 23.24 10.66
C ARG A 94 -19.44 22.79 10.01
N GLU A 95 -19.40 21.61 9.39
CA GLU A 95 -18.23 21.12 8.64
C GLU A 95 -17.87 22.04 7.47
N ASP A 96 -18.88 22.50 6.73
CA ASP A 96 -18.69 23.43 5.63
C ASP A 96 -18.16 24.75 6.15
N ALA A 97 -18.78 25.32 7.18
CA ALA A 97 -18.33 26.56 7.81
C ALA A 97 -16.89 26.47 8.33
N ASN A 98 -16.55 25.38 9.00
CA ASN A 98 -15.21 25.07 9.47
C ASN A 98 -14.21 25.05 8.31
N THR A 99 -14.56 24.41 7.20
CA THR A 99 -13.74 24.37 5.98
C THR A 99 -13.61 25.77 5.35
N LEU A 100 -14.70 26.53 5.30
CA LEU A 100 -14.75 27.87 4.70
C LEU A 100 -14.00 28.93 5.52
N ASP A 101 -13.98 28.78 6.85
CA ASP A 101 -13.22 29.61 7.80
C ASP A 101 -11.75 29.22 7.93
N GLY A 102 -11.32 28.13 7.28
CA GLY A 102 -9.98 27.58 7.46
C GLY A 102 -9.77 26.87 8.81
N ALA A 103 -10.82 26.73 9.61
CA ALA A 103 -10.86 25.90 10.81
C ALA A 103 -11.30 24.47 10.43
N GLY A 104 -10.64 23.85 9.46
CA GLY A 104 -10.99 22.50 8.99
C GLY A 104 -10.97 21.51 10.15
N ASN A 105 -12.13 20.98 10.52
CA ASN A 105 -12.21 19.88 11.48
C ASN A 105 -11.97 18.57 10.71
N SER A 106 -10.70 18.33 10.43
CA SER A 106 -10.12 17.02 10.49
C SER A 106 -8.86 17.23 11.30
N ALA A 107 -8.56 16.32 12.21
CA ALA A 107 -7.17 16.13 12.59
C ALA A 107 -6.42 15.61 11.34
N VAL A 108 -6.31 16.44 10.30
CA VAL A 108 -5.36 16.24 9.21
C VAL A 108 -4.04 16.50 9.89
N SER A 109 -3.27 15.44 10.13
CA SER A 109 -1.94 15.64 10.66
C SER A 109 -1.24 16.66 9.76
N ASN A 110 -0.43 17.54 10.35
CA ASN A 110 0.33 18.50 9.55
C ASN A 110 1.42 17.81 8.72
N ASP A 111 1.48 16.48 8.76
CA ASP A 111 2.52 15.68 8.19
C ASP A 111 2.30 15.49 6.69
N TYR A 112 3.43 15.52 6.01
CA TYR A 112 3.52 15.05 4.64
C TYR A 112 3.61 13.53 4.68
N SER A 113 2.90 12.87 3.76
CA SER A 113 3.11 11.46 3.47
C SER A 113 4.61 11.15 3.32
N PRO A 114 5.11 10.02 3.86
CA PRO A 114 6.48 9.57 3.59
C PRO A 114 6.67 9.06 2.15
N GLY A 115 5.58 8.91 1.39
CA GLY A 115 5.55 8.45 0.00
C GLY A 115 6.18 9.40 -1.00
N ALA A 116 6.10 9.03 -2.28
CA ALA A 116 6.75 9.78 -3.35
C ALA A 116 6.17 11.18 -3.51
N TRP A 117 4.84 11.31 -3.48
CA TRP A 117 4.17 12.59 -3.66
C TRP A 117 4.30 13.47 -2.42
N GLY A 118 4.30 12.88 -1.22
CA GLY A 118 4.56 13.60 0.03
C GLY A 118 5.95 14.23 0.09
N ARG A 119 6.99 13.57 -0.42
CA ARG A 119 8.33 14.18 -0.58
C ARG A 119 8.32 15.34 -1.57
N VAL A 120 7.67 15.19 -2.72
CA VAL A 120 7.58 16.25 -3.73
C VAL A 120 6.81 17.46 -3.19
N ALA A 121 5.70 17.25 -2.48
CA ALA A 121 4.95 18.33 -1.84
C ALA A 121 5.74 19.01 -0.71
N LYS A 122 6.53 18.26 0.05
CA LYS A 122 7.42 18.82 1.07
C LYS A 122 8.51 19.70 0.45
N GLU A 123 9.18 19.22 -0.60
CA GLU A 123 10.18 20.02 -1.34
C GLU A 123 9.57 21.31 -1.91
N MET A 124 8.36 21.23 -2.49
CA MET A 124 7.65 22.43 -2.95
C MET A 124 7.35 23.38 -1.80
N GLY A 125 6.92 22.86 -0.64
CA GLY A 125 6.71 23.66 0.57
C GLY A 125 7.98 24.41 1.00
N GLU A 126 9.12 23.73 1.03
CA GLU A 126 10.41 24.33 1.39
C GLU A 126 10.85 25.44 0.40
N ILE A 127 10.64 25.22 -0.90
CA ILE A 127 10.90 26.23 -1.95
C ILE A 127 9.98 27.45 -1.75
N LEU A 128 8.70 27.21 -1.46
CA LEU A 128 7.71 28.26 -1.22
C LEU A 128 7.99 29.05 0.07
N ASP A 129 8.48 28.40 1.12
CA ASP A 129 8.93 29.06 2.35
C ASP A 129 10.15 29.94 2.10
N GLN A 130 11.06 29.52 1.23
CA GLN A 130 12.20 30.33 0.83
C GLN A 130 11.76 31.52 -0.03
N ALA A 131 10.84 31.30 -0.97
CA ALA A 131 10.23 32.35 -1.79
C ALA A 131 9.57 33.44 -0.95
N GLU A 132 8.88 33.07 0.13
CA GLU A 132 8.28 34.00 1.08
C GLU A 132 9.35 34.86 1.79
N LYS A 133 10.44 34.23 2.25
CA LYS A 133 11.54 34.94 2.92
C LYS A 133 12.23 35.94 2.00
N ASP A 134 12.49 35.55 0.75
CA ASP A 134 13.15 36.43 -0.23
C ASP A 134 12.25 37.63 -0.56
N TYR A 135 10.95 37.39 -0.74
CA TYR A 135 9.95 38.45 -0.88
C TYR A 135 9.92 39.40 0.32
N LEU A 136 9.83 38.88 1.56
CA LEU A 136 9.79 39.69 2.79
C LEU A 136 11.11 40.44 3.06
N ALA A 137 12.23 39.97 2.50
CA ALA A 137 13.51 40.68 2.50
C ALA A 137 13.55 41.86 1.51
N GLY A 138 12.49 42.05 0.72
CA GLY A 138 12.36 43.11 -0.28
C GLY A 138 12.71 42.69 -1.71
N ASP A 139 13.09 41.44 -1.94
CA ASP A 139 13.40 40.91 -3.27
C ASP A 139 12.19 40.18 -3.88
N VAL A 140 11.29 40.97 -4.47
CA VAL A 140 10.05 40.48 -5.08
C VAL A 140 10.31 39.57 -6.29
N GLU A 141 11.38 39.81 -7.04
CA GLU A 141 11.77 38.99 -8.19
C GLU A 141 12.22 37.60 -7.73
N ALA A 142 13.10 37.53 -6.72
CA ALA A 142 13.53 36.26 -6.14
C ALA A 142 12.36 35.47 -5.54
N GLY A 143 11.43 36.15 -4.83
CA GLY A 143 10.22 35.50 -4.33
C GLY A 143 9.36 34.88 -5.44
N LYS A 144 9.15 35.60 -6.55
CA LYS A 144 8.40 35.07 -7.70
C LYS A 144 9.12 33.93 -8.41
N ASP A 145 10.45 33.98 -8.50
CA ASP A 145 11.25 32.91 -9.10
C ASP A 145 11.17 31.63 -8.26
N GLY A 146 11.15 31.74 -6.93
CA GLY A 146 10.89 30.62 -6.03
C GLY A 146 9.52 29.97 -6.29
N VAL A 147 8.45 30.78 -6.44
CA VAL A 147 7.11 30.26 -6.77
C VAL A 147 7.08 29.59 -8.15
N ASN A 148 7.75 30.18 -9.15
CA ASN A 148 7.88 29.57 -10.49
C ASN A 148 8.67 28.25 -10.44
N THR A 149 9.68 28.17 -9.58
CA THR A 149 10.48 26.96 -9.40
C THR A 149 9.63 25.82 -8.81
N ALA A 150 8.84 26.09 -7.78
CA ALA A 150 7.90 25.12 -7.23
C ALA A 150 6.86 24.67 -8.28
N TYR A 151 6.35 25.59 -9.09
CA TYR A 151 5.39 25.28 -10.14
C TYR A 151 6.01 24.47 -11.29
N TYR A 152 6.93 25.06 -12.06
CA TYR A 152 7.41 24.45 -13.29
C TYR A 152 8.32 23.24 -13.03
N ARG A 153 9.20 23.29 -12.01
CA ARG A 153 10.21 22.24 -11.80
C ARG A 153 9.76 21.09 -10.91
N ARG A 154 8.68 21.25 -10.14
CA ARG A 154 8.18 20.23 -9.23
C ARG A 154 6.74 19.85 -9.57
N TYR A 155 5.81 20.80 -9.52
CA TYR A 155 4.39 20.51 -9.77
C TYR A 155 4.12 19.98 -11.18
N GLU A 156 4.64 20.64 -12.22
CA GLU A 156 4.41 20.25 -13.62
C GLU A 156 5.41 19.18 -14.09
N THR A 157 6.72 19.45 -13.98
CA THR A 157 7.76 18.57 -14.56
C THR A 157 7.82 17.18 -13.93
N LEU A 158 7.58 17.05 -12.61
CA LEU A 158 7.60 15.74 -11.95
C LEU A 158 6.26 14.99 -12.11
N GLY A 159 5.28 15.56 -12.82
CA GLY A 159 4.01 14.92 -13.10
C GLY A 159 2.99 14.98 -11.95
N PHE A 160 3.24 15.79 -10.91
CA PHE A 160 2.32 15.97 -9.79
C PHE A 160 0.94 16.43 -10.27
N GLU A 161 0.91 17.44 -11.15
CA GLU A 161 -0.30 17.98 -11.78
C GLU A 161 -1.10 16.91 -12.53
N LYS A 162 -0.43 16.08 -13.34
CA LYS A 162 -1.07 14.99 -14.10
C LYS A 162 -1.68 13.93 -13.18
N GLN A 163 -1.00 13.64 -12.08
CA GLN A 163 -1.47 12.66 -11.10
C GLN A 163 -2.66 13.20 -10.30
N VAL A 164 -2.64 14.48 -9.91
CA VAL A 164 -3.82 15.17 -9.34
C VAL A 164 -4.99 15.17 -10.34
N MET A 165 -4.71 15.42 -11.62
CA MET A 165 -5.74 15.39 -12.68
C MET A 165 -6.40 14.02 -12.81
N ALA A 166 -5.60 12.96 -12.83
CA ALA A 166 -6.06 11.59 -13.03
C ALA A 166 -6.73 10.99 -11.79
N ARG A 167 -6.22 11.31 -10.59
CA ARG A 167 -6.56 10.60 -9.35
C ARG A 167 -7.38 11.42 -8.35
N ILE A 168 -7.45 12.74 -8.52
CA ILE A 168 -8.25 13.63 -7.66
C ILE A 168 -9.33 14.33 -8.49
N SER A 169 -8.97 15.34 -9.29
CA SER A 169 -9.85 15.95 -10.30
C SER A 169 -9.15 17.07 -11.07
N GLY A 170 -9.62 17.36 -12.28
CA GLY A 170 -9.22 18.55 -13.04
C GLY A 170 -9.56 19.87 -12.34
N ASN A 171 -10.65 19.93 -11.56
CA ASN A 171 -11.00 21.11 -10.76
C ASN A 171 -9.97 21.38 -9.66
N ARG A 172 -9.40 20.31 -9.07
CA ARG A 172 -8.34 20.44 -8.08
C ARG A 172 -7.07 21.02 -8.70
N VAL A 173 -6.68 20.55 -9.89
CA VAL A 173 -5.56 21.13 -10.65
C VAL A 173 -5.76 22.62 -10.87
N SER A 174 -6.91 23.04 -11.39
CA SER A 174 -7.21 24.46 -11.62
C SER A 174 -7.17 25.29 -10.33
N THR A 175 -7.58 24.72 -9.20
CA THR A 175 -7.53 25.39 -7.88
C THR A 175 -6.09 25.63 -7.45
N VAL A 176 -5.22 24.63 -7.58
CA VAL A 176 -3.80 24.72 -7.21
C VAL A 176 -3.04 25.69 -8.14
N GLU A 177 -3.27 25.62 -9.45
CA GLU A 177 -2.68 26.54 -10.44
C GLU A 177 -3.10 28.00 -10.19
N MET A 178 -4.37 28.21 -9.84
CA MET A 178 -4.86 29.53 -9.45
C MET A 178 -4.14 30.03 -8.21
N LYS A 179 -3.89 29.19 -7.20
CA LYS A 179 -3.15 29.60 -5.99
C LYS A 179 -1.71 30.00 -6.30
N PHE A 180 -0.99 29.25 -7.15
CA PHE A 180 0.33 29.67 -7.64
C PHE A 180 0.29 31.06 -8.30
N SER A 181 -0.74 31.34 -9.08
CA SER A 181 -0.93 32.65 -9.74
C SER A 181 -1.27 33.76 -8.74
N LEU A 182 -2.12 33.49 -7.75
CA LEU A 182 -2.52 34.44 -6.72
C LEU A 182 -1.36 34.83 -5.79
N VAL A 183 -0.48 33.88 -5.44
CA VAL A 183 0.74 34.19 -4.67
C VAL A 183 1.61 35.19 -5.45
N LYS A 184 1.90 34.92 -6.73
CA LYS A 184 2.72 35.83 -7.55
C LYS A 184 2.09 37.20 -7.75
N LYS A 185 0.75 37.24 -7.86
CA LYS A 185 0.01 38.50 -7.94
C LYS A 185 0.13 39.27 -6.63
N ALA A 186 -0.13 38.65 -5.48
CA ALA A 186 0.00 39.28 -4.17
C ALA A 186 1.42 39.81 -3.92
N MET A 187 2.45 39.06 -4.34
CA MET A 187 3.84 39.53 -4.30
C MET A 187 4.08 40.77 -5.19
N SER A 188 3.40 40.87 -6.32
CA SER A 188 3.48 42.06 -7.21
C SER A 188 2.79 43.27 -6.59
N ASP A 189 1.69 43.02 -5.89
CA ASP A 189 0.85 44.04 -5.27
C ASP A 189 1.41 44.49 -3.91
N HIS A 190 2.50 43.88 -3.45
CA HIS A 190 3.13 44.10 -2.13
C HIS A 190 2.16 43.90 -0.96
N ASP A 191 1.28 42.90 -1.08
CA ASP A 191 0.29 42.56 -0.05
C ASP A 191 0.77 41.35 0.77
N ASP A 192 1.52 41.63 1.83
CA ASP A 192 2.13 40.61 2.70
C ASP A 192 1.11 39.65 3.30
N ALA A 193 -0.08 40.16 3.67
CA ALA A 193 -1.13 39.35 4.26
C ALA A 193 -1.72 38.36 3.23
N ALA A 194 -1.94 38.83 2.00
CA ALA A 194 -2.41 37.98 0.91
C ALA A 194 -1.33 36.97 0.48
N VAL A 195 -0.05 37.35 0.48
CA VAL A 195 1.07 36.42 0.20
C VAL A 195 1.08 35.28 1.21
N ALA A 196 1.09 35.59 2.51
CA ALA A 196 1.11 34.59 3.57
C ALA A 196 -0.11 33.67 3.52
N GLN A 197 -1.30 34.23 3.29
CA GLN A 197 -2.54 33.44 3.20
C GLN A 197 -2.52 32.51 1.98
N HIS A 198 -2.19 33.01 0.80
CA HIS A 198 -2.19 32.21 -0.42
C HIS A 198 -1.10 31.13 -0.41
N LEU A 199 0.05 31.39 0.21
CA LEU A 199 1.10 30.39 0.40
C LEU A 199 0.68 29.29 1.38
N ALA A 200 0.02 29.64 2.49
CA ALA A 200 -0.51 28.65 3.43
C ALA A 200 -1.54 27.74 2.76
N ASP A 201 -2.50 28.32 2.03
CA ASP A 201 -3.51 27.57 1.27
C ASP A 201 -2.86 26.65 0.24
N LEU A 202 -1.90 27.17 -0.52
CA LEU A 202 -1.20 26.42 -1.56
C LEU A 202 -0.45 25.23 -0.96
N LYS A 203 0.31 25.43 0.12
CA LYS A 203 1.04 24.35 0.80
C LYS A 203 0.09 23.29 1.37
N ASN A 204 -1.06 23.71 1.91
CA ASN A 204 -2.09 22.79 2.39
C ASN A 204 -2.65 21.94 1.26
N TYR A 205 -3.00 22.55 0.13
CA TYR A 205 -3.50 21.79 -1.02
C TYR A 205 -2.48 20.84 -1.61
N LEU A 206 -1.23 21.26 -1.75
CA LEU A 206 -0.14 20.38 -2.20
C LEU A 206 0.06 19.20 -1.25
N ARG A 207 -0.05 19.42 0.07
CA ARG A 207 0.06 18.35 1.07
C ARG A 207 -1.14 17.40 1.03
N GLU A 208 -2.36 17.91 0.98
CA GLU A 208 -3.58 17.11 0.87
C GLU A 208 -3.58 16.26 -0.39
N ASP A 209 -3.16 16.86 -1.51
CA ASP A 209 -3.08 16.17 -2.80
C ASP A 209 -2.04 15.07 -2.74
N ALA A 210 -0.84 15.38 -2.23
CA ALA A 210 0.20 14.38 -2.04
C ALA A 210 -0.24 13.24 -1.12
N ASN A 211 -0.89 13.56 -0.01
CA ASN A 211 -1.41 12.57 0.93
C ASN A 211 -2.47 11.69 0.25
N THR A 212 -3.36 12.27 -0.55
CA THR A 212 -4.36 11.53 -1.31
C THR A 212 -3.73 10.65 -2.39
N LEU A 213 -2.75 11.17 -3.14
CA LEU A 213 -2.01 10.44 -4.17
C LEU A 213 -1.21 9.26 -3.58
N ASP A 214 -0.65 9.43 -2.38
CA ASP A 214 0.05 8.37 -1.66
C ASP A 214 -0.90 7.45 -0.86
N GLY A 215 -2.21 7.74 -0.79
CA GLY A 215 -3.17 6.98 0.00
C GLY A 215 -3.02 7.16 1.53
N TYR A 216 -2.41 8.26 1.96
CA TYR A 216 -2.16 8.63 3.34
C TYR A 216 -3.38 9.35 3.96
N VAL A 217 -4.00 8.73 4.98
CA VAL A 217 -5.27 9.21 5.58
C VAL A 217 -5.12 9.85 6.98
N GLY A 218 -3.92 10.12 7.47
CA GLY A 218 -3.71 10.70 8.81
C GLY A 218 -4.07 9.71 9.94
N GLU A 219 -3.03 9.20 10.60
CA GLU A 219 -3.01 8.28 11.77
C GLU A 219 -4.28 7.45 12.12
N ALA A 220 -4.38 6.24 11.56
CA ALA A 220 -4.31 4.98 12.32
C ALA A 220 -4.48 3.74 11.41
N ALA A 221 -3.44 3.42 10.63
CA ALA A 221 -2.88 2.09 10.80
C ALA A 221 -1.70 2.29 11.74
N ALA A 222 -1.65 1.58 12.87
CA ALA A 222 -0.41 1.54 13.65
C ALA A 222 0.72 1.27 12.64
N PRO A 223 1.85 2.03 12.66
CA PRO A 223 2.97 1.67 11.80
C PRO A 223 3.24 0.21 12.10
N THR A 224 2.97 -0.68 11.13
CA THR A 224 3.33 -2.07 11.29
C THR A 224 4.81 -2.02 11.58
N SER A 225 5.15 -2.41 12.81
CA SER A 225 6.48 -2.23 13.36
C SER A 225 7.51 -2.53 12.28
N PRO A 226 8.60 -1.77 12.10
CA PRO A 226 9.64 -2.13 11.12
C PRO A 226 10.11 -3.59 11.27
N TRP A 227 9.96 -4.13 12.48
CA TRP A 227 10.13 -5.53 12.83
C TRP A 227 9.13 -6.50 12.16
N LEU A 228 7.88 -6.08 11.97
CA LEU A 228 6.80 -6.82 11.32
C LEU A 228 6.73 -6.58 9.81
N SER A 229 7.06 -5.39 9.29
CA SER A 229 6.96 -5.05 7.87
C SER A 229 8.21 -5.40 7.06
N GLY A 230 9.40 -5.27 7.65
CA GLY A 230 10.67 -5.56 6.98
C GLY A 230 11.39 -6.79 7.52
N PHE A 231 11.60 -6.85 8.84
CA PHE A 231 12.40 -7.91 9.46
C PHE A 231 11.72 -9.28 9.38
N LEU A 232 10.46 -9.39 9.82
CA LEU A 232 9.79 -10.69 9.92
C LEU A 232 9.57 -11.36 8.55
N PRO A 233 9.08 -10.67 7.50
CA PRO A 233 8.94 -11.27 6.18
C PRO A 233 10.30 -11.70 5.62
N SER A 234 11.32 -10.84 5.75
CA SER A 234 12.68 -11.15 5.32
C SER A 234 13.25 -12.39 6.02
N LEU A 235 13.17 -12.41 7.35
CA LEU A 235 13.61 -13.53 8.19
C LEU A 235 12.92 -14.83 7.77
N LEU A 236 11.60 -14.81 7.59
CA LEU A 236 10.84 -16.01 7.27
C LEU A 236 11.15 -16.52 5.86
N VAL A 237 11.34 -15.64 4.88
CA VAL A 237 11.74 -16.02 3.52
C VAL A 237 13.09 -16.71 3.53
N ILE A 238 14.14 -16.08 4.08
CA ILE A 238 15.48 -16.68 4.05
C ILE A 238 15.52 -17.98 4.85
N LEU A 239 14.84 -18.05 6.00
CA LEU A 239 14.76 -19.28 6.79
C LEU A 239 14.10 -20.41 6.00
N ARG A 240 13.05 -20.13 5.24
CA ARG A 240 12.39 -21.12 4.41
C ARG A 240 13.31 -21.62 3.31
N GLU A 241 13.74 -20.73 2.41
CA GLU A 241 14.51 -21.14 1.22
C GLU A 241 15.85 -21.76 1.63
N GLY A 242 16.50 -21.20 2.65
CA GLY A 242 17.74 -21.75 3.20
C GLY A 242 17.56 -23.12 3.84
N MET A 243 16.44 -23.37 4.52
CA MET A 243 16.14 -24.70 5.06
C MET A 243 15.89 -25.72 3.96
N GLU A 244 15.16 -25.36 2.90
CA GLU A 244 14.93 -26.21 1.74
C GLU A 244 16.27 -26.56 1.06
N ALA A 245 17.15 -25.58 0.85
CA ALA A 245 18.50 -25.81 0.35
C ALA A 245 19.32 -26.74 1.24
N ILE A 246 19.30 -26.54 2.58
CA ILE A 246 19.99 -27.42 3.54
C ILE A 246 19.44 -28.84 3.46
N LEU A 247 18.13 -29.03 3.39
CA LEU A 247 17.51 -30.36 3.33
C LEU A 247 17.88 -31.11 2.05
N VAL A 248 17.91 -30.43 0.91
CA VAL A 248 18.33 -31.04 -0.36
C VAL A 248 19.80 -31.43 -0.31
N VAL A 249 20.68 -30.52 0.13
CA VAL A 249 22.12 -30.80 0.25
C VAL A 249 22.37 -31.92 1.27
N ALA A 250 21.69 -31.90 2.41
CA ALA A 250 21.78 -32.95 3.42
C ALA A 250 21.30 -34.31 2.88
N ALA A 251 20.25 -34.34 2.07
CA ALA A 251 19.78 -35.57 1.43
C ALA A 251 20.84 -36.14 0.46
N ILE A 252 21.47 -35.30 -0.36
CA ILE A 252 22.56 -35.70 -1.26
C ILE A 252 23.76 -36.23 -0.45
N LEU A 253 24.18 -35.51 0.60
CA LEU A 253 25.30 -35.89 1.46
C LEU A 253 25.00 -37.20 2.22
N ALA A 254 23.77 -37.36 2.73
CA ALA A 254 23.33 -38.59 3.38
C ALA A 254 23.31 -39.78 2.42
N TYR A 255 22.86 -39.57 1.18
CA TYR A 255 22.90 -40.58 0.13
C TYR A 255 24.33 -41.01 -0.19
N LEU A 256 25.24 -40.06 -0.41
CA LEU A 256 26.66 -40.35 -0.63
C LEU A 256 27.28 -41.09 0.55
N GLY A 257 26.91 -40.70 1.77
CA GLY A 257 27.32 -41.38 2.99
C GLY A 257 26.86 -42.83 3.05
N LYS A 258 25.61 -43.10 2.68
CA LYS A 258 25.02 -44.44 2.65
C LYS A 258 25.56 -45.30 1.49
N ALA A 259 25.88 -44.67 0.36
CA ALA A 259 26.49 -45.30 -0.81
C ALA A 259 28.01 -45.53 -0.67
N GLY A 260 28.62 -45.19 0.47
CA GLY A 260 30.05 -45.38 0.73
C GLY A 260 30.98 -44.37 0.04
N HIS A 261 30.42 -43.33 -0.60
CA HIS A 261 31.16 -42.30 -1.35
C HIS A 261 31.30 -40.98 -0.57
N LYS A 262 31.62 -41.06 0.73
CA LYS A 262 31.81 -39.87 1.59
C LYS A 262 32.92 -38.94 1.09
N ASP A 263 33.92 -39.49 0.42
CA ASP A 263 35.03 -38.77 -0.22
C ASP A 263 34.54 -37.74 -1.26
N LYS A 264 33.41 -38.01 -1.92
CA LYS A 264 32.82 -37.13 -2.94
C LYS A 264 31.99 -35.97 -2.37
N SER A 265 31.81 -35.90 -1.06
CA SER A 265 31.10 -34.79 -0.39
C SER A 265 31.69 -33.42 -0.69
N LYS A 266 33.01 -33.32 -0.90
CA LYS A 266 33.69 -32.07 -1.27
C LYS A 266 33.16 -31.48 -2.58
N ILE A 267 32.76 -32.33 -3.52
CA ILE A 267 32.27 -31.92 -4.84
C ILE A 267 30.87 -31.33 -4.74
N VAL A 268 30.03 -31.87 -3.85
CA VAL A 268 28.73 -31.28 -3.50
C VAL A 268 28.95 -29.87 -2.97
N TRP A 269 29.89 -29.68 -2.03
CA TRP A 269 30.20 -28.36 -1.47
C TRP A 269 30.71 -27.36 -2.51
N ILE A 270 31.51 -27.81 -3.50
CA ILE A 270 31.90 -26.95 -4.62
C ILE A 270 30.66 -26.48 -5.38
N GLY A 271 29.73 -27.38 -5.69
CA GLY A 271 28.45 -27.02 -6.32
C GLY A 271 27.64 -26.01 -5.51
N VAL A 272 27.55 -26.20 -4.19
CA VAL A 272 26.85 -25.29 -3.27
C VAL A 272 27.49 -23.89 -3.28
N VAL A 273 28.82 -23.80 -3.12
CA VAL A 273 29.52 -22.51 -3.09
C VAL A 273 29.36 -21.78 -4.42
N LEU A 274 29.51 -22.48 -5.55
CA LEU A 274 29.28 -21.90 -6.88
C LEU A 274 27.84 -21.39 -7.03
N ALA A 275 26.85 -22.11 -6.51
CA ALA A 275 25.46 -21.69 -6.57
C ALA A 275 25.17 -20.46 -5.71
N LEU A 276 25.76 -20.36 -4.51
CA LEU A 276 25.64 -19.18 -3.66
C LEU A 276 26.25 -17.94 -4.33
N VAL A 277 27.43 -18.08 -4.93
CA VAL A 277 28.08 -16.99 -5.69
C VAL A 277 27.23 -16.60 -6.90
N ALA A 278 26.73 -17.58 -7.65
CA ALA A 278 25.86 -17.33 -8.79
C ALA A 278 24.52 -16.66 -8.39
N SER A 279 23.96 -17.05 -7.25
CA SER A 279 22.74 -16.43 -6.69
C SER A 279 22.99 -14.98 -6.28
N ALA A 280 24.11 -14.69 -5.61
CA ALA A 280 24.49 -13.32 -5.28
C ALA A 280 24.72 -12.48 -6.54
N ALA A 281 25.39 -13.02 -7.56
CA ALA A 281 25.57 -12.35 -8.84
C ALA A 281 24.21 -12.09 -9.53
N LEU A 282 23.30 -13.07 -9.51
CA LEU A 282 21.95 -12.93 -10.06
C LEU A 282 21.15 -11.85 -9.33
N ALA A 283 21.26 -11.76 -8.01
CA ALA A 283 20.62 -10.73 -7.20
C ALA A 283 21.12 -9.32 -7.59
N VAL A 284 22.44 -9.15 -7.77
CA VAL A 284 23.03 -7.88 -8.24
C VAL A 284 22.56 -7.53 -9.65
N LEU A 285 22.50 -8.51 -10.55
CA LEU A 285 22.01 -8.30 -11.92
C LEU A 285 20.54 -7.88 -11.92
N PHE A 286 19.69 -8.55 -11.15
CA PHE A 286 18.28 -8.20 -10.99
C PHE A 286 18.10 -6.79 -10.42
N SER A 287 18.84 -6.45 -9.37
CA SER A 287 18.81 -5.10 -8.78
C SER A 287 19.26 -4.03 -9.78
N SER A 288 20.30 -4.32 -10.55
CA SER A 288 20.81 -3.39 -11.57
C SER A 288 19.79 -3.21 -12.70
N PHE A 289 19.13 -4.28 -13.14
CA PHE A 289 18.10 -4.22 -14.17
C PHE A 289 16.86 -3.45 -13.70
N ALA A 290 16.43 -3.64 -12.45
CA ALA A 290 15.33 -2.88 -11.85
C ALA A 290 15.65 -1.38 -11.80
N ASN A 291 16.88 -1.00 -11.40
CA ASN A 291 17.31 0.40 -11.34
C ASN A 291 17.39 1.07 -12.73
N LEU A 292 17.68 0.31 -13.79
CA LEU A 292 17.74 0.82 -15.16
C LEU A 292 16.35 1.11 -15.75
N ALA A 293 15.29 0.57 -15.16
CA ALA A 293 13.93 0.68 -15.68
C ALA A 293 13.31 2.07 -15.50
N GLY A 294 13.87 2.92 -14.61
CA GLY A 294 13.48 4.31 -14.43
C GLY A 294 11.96 4.51 -14.35
N ALA A 295 11.38 5.17 -15.34
CA ALA A 295 9.95 5.48 -15.42
C ALA A 295 9.01 4.25 -15.46
N ASN A 296 9.52 3.03 -15.68
CA ASN A 296 8.73 1.79 -15.67
C ASN A 296 9.01 0.92 -14.44
N GLN A 297 9.59 1.47 -13.38
CA GLN A 297 9.94 0.71 -12.17
C GLN A 297 8.70 0.07 -11.53
N GLU A 298 7.62 0.84 -11.33
CA GLU A 298 6.34 0.37 -10.78
C GLU A 298 5.74 -0.77 -11.62
N LEU A 299 5.84 -0.66 -12.96
CA LEU A 299 5.40 -1.70 -13.87
C LEU A 299 6.21 -3.00 -13.70
N LEU A 300 7.53 -2.91 -13.63
CA LEU A 300 8.39 -4.07 -13.40
C LEU A 300 8.15 -4.70 -12.02
N GLU A 301 7.96 -3.89 -10.98
CA GLU A 301 7.68 -4.37 -9.63
C GLU A 301 6.32 -5.10 -9.57
N GLY A 302 5.29 -4.54 -10.21
CA GLY A 302 3.97 -5.19 -10.34
C GLY A 302 4.03 -6.53 -11.08
N PHE A 303 4.70 -6.59 -12.24
CA PHE A 303 4.88 -7.83 -12.98
C PHE A 303 5.74 -8.85 -12.22
N ALA A 304 6.82 -8.42 -11.56
CA ALA A 304 7.67 -9.30 -10.78
C ALA A 304 6.91 -9.89 -9.58
N ALA A 305 6.09 -9.09 -8.89
CA ALA A 305 5.26 -9.55 -7.79
C ALA A 305 4.22 -10.60 -8.25
N LEU A 306 3.51 -10.35 -9.36
CA LEU A 306 2.54 -11.33 -9.90
C LEU A 306 3.23 -12.59 -10.44
N PHE A 307 4.41 -12.46 -11.02
CA PHE A 307 5.23 -13.61 -11.42
C PHE A 307 5.66 -14.44 -10.21
N ALA A 308 6.05 -13.79 -9.11
CA ALA A 308 6.35 -14.46 -7.85
C ALA A 308 5.12 -15.21 -7.31
N VAL A 309 3.91 -14.65 -7.40
CA VAL A 309 2.66 -15.35 -7.04
C VAL A 309 2.45 -16.61 -7.89
N ALA A 310 2.63 -16.52 -9.21
CA ALA A 310 2.51 -17.68 -10.10
C ALA A 310 3.52 -18.78 -9.74
N MET A 311 4.76 -18.38 -9.42
CA MET A 311 5.80 -19.27 -8.92
C MET A 311 5.43 -19.89 -7.57
N LEU A 312 4.88 -19.13 -6.62
CA LEU A 312 4.40 -19.64 -5.32
C LEU A 312 3.37 -20.76 -5.51
N ILE A 313 2.40 -20.54 -6.39
CA ILE A 313 1.36 -21.53 -6.69
C ILE A 313 1.98 -22.79 -7.31
N TRP A 314 2.93 -22.62 -8.24
CA TRP A 314 3.61 -23.74 -8.89
C TRP A 314 4.47 -24.57 -7.92
N VAL A 315 5.33 -23.91 -7.13
CA VAL A 315 6.24 -24.56 -6.16
C VAL A 315 5.45 -25.21 -5.02
N SER A 316 4.43 -24.52 -4.49
CA SER A 316 3.55 -25.07 -3.46
C SER A 316 2.90 -26.37 -3.91
N ASN A 317 2.35 -26.40 -5.13
CA ASN A 317 1.77 -27.61 -5.70
C ASN A 317 2.83 -28.71 -5.95
N TRP A 318 4.03 -28.36 -6.39
CA TRP A 318 5.13 -29.32 -6.56
C TRP A 318 5.52 -29.98 -5.24
N MET A 319 5.69 -29.19 -4.18
CA MET A 319 6.10 -29.68 -2.85
C MET A 319 5.03 -30.58 -2.22
N VAL A 320 3.75 -30.19 -2.31
CA VAL A 320 2.63 -31.03 -1.86
C VAL A 320 2.61 -32.37 -2.61
N SER A 321 2.88 -32.36 -3.92
CA SER A 321 2.93 -33.59 -4.74
C SER A 321 4.13 -34.51 -4.41
N LYS A 322 5.19 -33.97 -3.80
CA LYS A 322 6.42 -34.68 -3.42
C LYS A 322 6.54 -34.98 -1.93
N SER A 323 5.57 -34.56 -1.10
CA SER A 323 5.58 -34.70 0.37
C SER A 323 5.48 -36.13 0.92
N SER A 324 5.40 -37.17 0.06
CA SER A 324 5.52 -38.56 0.51
C SER A 324 6.98 -39.00 0.54
N ASN A 325 7.40 -39.59 1.67
CA ASN A 325 8.78 -40.08 1.85
C ASN A 325 9.25 -40.99 0.69
N GLU A 326 8.35 -41.78 0.10
CA GLU A 326 8.66 -42.69 -1.01
C GLU A 326 8.84 -42.03 -2.38
N ALA A 327 8.20 -40.88 -2.63
CA ALA A 327 8.35 -40.15 -3.90
C ALA A 327 9.63 -39.30 -3.91
N TRP A 328 10.04 -38.83 -2.73
CA TRP A 328 11.31 -38.16 -2.50
C TRP A 328 12.49 -39.12 -2.60
N ASP A 329 12.44 -40.23 -1.87
CA ASP A 329 13.51 -41.24 -1.86
C ASP A 329 13.78 -41.79 -3.28
N ARG A 330 12.74 -42.02 -4.08
CA ARG A 330 12.88 -42.44 -5.49
C ARG A 330 13.53 -41.37 -6.37
N TYR A 331 13.12 -40.11 -6.24
CA TYR A 331 13.68 -39.02 -7.04
C TYR A 331 15.18 -38.82 -6.77
N ILE A 332 15.57 -38.82 -5.49
CA ILE A 332 16.98 -38.70 -5.10
C ILE A 332 17.77 -39.93 -5.57
N LYS A 333 17.21 -41.13 -5.43
CA LYS A 333 17.86 -42.35 -5.89
C LYS A 333 18.09 -42.34 -7.40
N ASP A 334 17.07 -42.05 -8.21
CA ASP A 334 17.17 -42.05 -9.67
C ASP A 334 18.18 -41.00 -10.19
N GLN A 335 18.17 -39.78 -9.63
CA GLN A 335 19.12 -38.74 -10.04
C GLN A 335 20.56 -39.02 -9.60
N THR A 336 20.72 -39.60 -8.40
CA THR A 336 22.06 -39.88 -7.88
C THR A 336 22.65 -41.14 -8.50
N ASP A 337 21.85 -42.17 -8.78
CA ASP A 337 22.29 -43.37 -9.51
C ASP A 337 22.68 -43.01 -10.95
N ALA A 338 21.91 -42.17 -11.65
CA ALA A 338 22.28 -41.69 -12.99
C ALA A 338 23.64 -40.96 -13.01
N SER A 339 23.95 -40.20 -11.96
CA SER A 339 25.20 -39.45 -11.83
C SER A 339 26.39 -40.32 -11.41
N LEU A 340 26.17 -41.31 -10.52
CA LEU A 340 27.17 -42.25 -10.06
C LEU A 340 27.56 -43.26 -11.14
N THR A 341 26.60 -43.77 -11.92
CA THR A 341 26.84 -44.78 -12.98
C THR A 341 27.69 -44.22 -14.13
N ARG A 342 27.68 -42.90 -14.34
CA ARG A 342 28.54 -42.22 -15.34
C ARG A 342 29.91 -41.79 -14.81
N GLY A 343 30.23 -42.00 -13.53
CA GLY A 343 31.48 -41.53 -12.91
C GLY A 343 31.63 -40.00 -12.88
N SER A 344 30.56 -39.24 -13.16
CA SER A 344 30.64 -37.80 -13.39
C SER A 344 30.55 -37.06 -12.05
N LEU A 345 31.73 -36.77 -11.47
CA LEU A 345 31.86 -35.83 -10.36
C LEU A 345 31.20 -34.47 -10.69
N LEU A 346 31.24 -34.08 -11.96
CA LEU A 346 30.53 -32.91 -12.48
C LEU A 346 29.01 -33.01 -12.33
N GLY A 347 28.41 -34.18 -12.53
CA GLY A 347 26.97 -34.38 -12.36
C GLY A 347 26.52 -34.18 -10.92
N LEU A 348 27.32 -34.65 -9.96
CA LEU A 348 27.05 -34.47 -8.53
C LEU A 348 27.16 -33.00 -8.10
N ALA A 349 28.19 -32.29 -8.58
CA ALA A 349 28.30 -30.84 -8.37
C ALA A 349 27.14 -30.09 -9.03
N ALA A 350 26.76 -30.46 -10.25
CA ALA A 350 25.68 -29.83 -11.00
C ALA A 350 24.31 -30.01 -10.32
N ILE A 351 24.01 -31.18 -9.76
CA ILE A 351 22.77 -31.41 -9.01
C ILE A 351 22.71 -30.51 -7.79
N ALA A 352 23.79 -30.47 -7.00
CA ALA A 352 23.85 -29.60 -5.82
C ALA A 352 23.78 -28.12 -6.19
N PHE A 353 24.49 -27.74 -7.26
CA PHE A 353 24.50 -26.38 -7.79
C PHE A 353 23.10 -25.95 -8.24
N LEU A 354 22.44 -26.73 -9.11
CA LEU A 354 21.13 -26.40 -9.64
C LEU A 354 20.05 -26.37 -8.56
N ALA A 355 20.14 -27.27 -7.57
CA ALA A 355 19.25 -27.26 -6.43
C ALA A 355 19.38 -25.96 -5.63
N VAL A 356 20.59 -25.61 -5.18
CA VAL A 356 20.81 -24.39 -4.39
C VAL A 356 20.57 -23.11 -5.20
N LEU A 357 20.93 -23.10 -6.48
CA LEU A 357 20.70 -21.96 -7.37
C LEU A 357 19.21 -21.70 -7.55
N ARG A 358 18.39 -22.76 -7.63
CA ARG A 358 16.93 -22.64 -7.68
C ARG A 358 16.40 -21.98 -6.41
N GLU A 359 16.79 -22.47 -5.23
CA GLU A 359 16.35 -21.86 -3.96
C GLU A 359 16.85 -20.41 -3.85
N GLY A 360 18.05 -20.10 -4.36
CA GLY A 360 18.57 -18.74 -4.45
C GLY A 360 17.75 -17.84 -5.39
N ALA A 361 17.34 -18.34 -6.55
CA ALA A 361 16.48 -17.61 -7.48
C ALA A 361 15.07 -17.37 -6.90
N GLU A 362 14.50 -18.38 -6.22
CA GLU A 362 13.23 -18.23 -5.50
C GLU A 362 13.37 -17.20 -4.37
N THR A 363 14.47 -17.23 -3.60
CA THR A 363 14.77 -16.21 -2.57
C THR A 363 14.78 -14.81 -3.17
N ILE A 364 15.46 -14.58 -4.29
CA ILE A 364 15.51 -13.27 -4.96
C ILE A 364 14.09 -12.80 -5.32
N LEU A 365 13.31 -13.67 -5.96
CA LEU A 365 11.94 -13.33 -6.38
C LEU A 365 11.01 -13.03 -5.20
N PHE A 366 11.19 -13.70 -4.05
CA PHE A 366 10.42 -13.40 -2.84
C PHE A 366 10.88 -12.15 -2.11
N TYR A 367 12.16 -11.80 -2.23
CA TYR A 367 12.69 -10.58 -1.63
C TYR A 367 12.30 -9.32 -2.40
N VAL A 368 12.06 -9.39 -3.72
CA VAL A 368 11.61 -8.24 -4.54
C VAL A 368 10.39 -7.54 -3.92
N PRO A 369 9.24 -8.21 -3.72
CA PRO A 369 8.07 -7.57 -3.12
C PRO A 369 8.28 -7.21 -1.63
N VAL A 370 9.13 -7.92 -0.89
CA VAL A 370 9.45 -7.57 0.52
C VAL A 370 10.23 -6.25 0.58
N ILE A 371 11.19 -6.05 -0.32
CA ILE A 371 12.00 -4.83 -0.40
C ILE A 371 11.15 -3.65 -0.89
N SER A 372 10.37 -3.85 -1.95
CA SER A 372 9.44 -2.85 -2.48
C SER A 372 8.46 -2.38 -1.39
N HIS A 373 7.88 -3.32 -0.63
CA HIS A 373 6.95 -3.01 0.46
C HIS A 373 7.61 -2.35 1.68
N ALA A 374 8.86 -2.66 1.99
CA ALA A 374 9.52 -2.16 3.20
C ALA A 374 9.77 -0.65 3.19
N GLY A 375 9.91 -0.01 2.02
CA GLY A 375 10.16 1.42 1.89
C GLY A 375 11.27 1.92 2.83
N ALA A 376 10.95 2.84 3.74
CA ALA A 376 11.89 3.38 4.74
C ALA A 376 12.43 2.33 5.75
N ALA A 377 11.76 1.18 5.89
CA ALA A 377 12.16 0.09 6.77
C ALA A 377 13.14 -0.91 6.11
N ILE A 378 13.70 -0.62 4.93
CA ILE A 378 14.63 -1.52 4.21
C ILE A 378 15.81 -2.00 5.06
N GLY A 379 16.29 -1.20 6.02
CA GLY A 379 17.33 -1.62 6.97
C GLY A 379 16.94 -2.85 7.79
N HIS A 380 15.65 -2.97 8.15
CA HIS A 380 15.13 -4.11 8.90
C HIS A 380 15.04 -5.38 8.04
N VAL A 381 14.86 -5.24 6.72
CA VAL A 381 14.96 -6.37 5.77
C VAL A 381 16.37 -6.97 5.84
N TRP A 382 17.42 -6.14 5.79
CA TRP A 382 18.80 -6.63 5.86
C TRP A 382 19.14 -7.27 7.22
N ILE A 383 18.62 -6.72 8.31
CA ILE A 383 18.75 -7.33 9.65
C ILE A 383 18.04 -8.69 9.70
N GLY A 384 16.82 -8.78 9.16
CA GLY A 384 16.05 -10.02 9.09
C GLY A 384 16.77 -11.11 8.30
N MET A 385 17.32 -10.75 7.13
CA MET A 385 18.16 -11.63 6.33
C MET A 385 19.40 -12.09 7.09
N GLY A 386 20.12 -11.17 7.74
CA GLY A 386 21.34 -11.48 8.50
C GLY A 386 21.08 -12.42 9.68
N VAL A 387 20.01 -12.16 10.45
CA VAL A 387 19.59 -13.03 11.56
C VAL A 387 19.16 -14.40 11.02
N GLY A 388 18.42 -14.46 9.92
CA GLY A 388 17.99 -15.71 9.30
C GLY A 388 19.18 -16.56 8.82
N LEU A 389 20.18 -15.95 8.18
CA LEU A 389 21.42 -16.63 7.81
C LEU A 389 22.16 -17.20 9.04
N ALA A 390 22.25 -16.44 10.14
CA ALA A 390 22.87 -16.92 11.37
C ALA A 390 22.10 -18.13 11.95
N VAL A 391 20.76 -18.07 11.96
CA VAL A 391 19.92 -19.19 12.39
C VAL A 391 20.08 -20.40 11.47
N LEU A 392 20.17 -20.24 10.15
CA LEU A 392 20.41 -21.34 9.21
C LEU A 392 21.75 -22.03 9.46
N VAL A 393 22.81 -21.27 9.78
CA VAL A 393 24.10 -21.85 10.17
C VAL A 393 23.92 -22.70 11.44
N VAL A 394 23.24 -22.19 12.46
CA VAL A 394 22.95 -22.94 13.68
C VAL A 394 22.16 -24.22 13.37
N VAL A 395 21.11 -24.13 12.57
CA VAL A 395 20.27 -25.29 12.19
C VAL A 395 21.09 -26.32 11.41
N TYR A 396 21.91 -25.90 10.45
CA TYR A 396 22.81 -26.80 9.73
C TYR A 396 23.76 -27.54 10.68
N LEU A 397 24.39 -26.83 11.61
CA LEU A 397 25.29 -27.44 12.61
C LEU A 397 24.52 -28.42 13.51
N LEU A 398 23.31 -28.08 13.94
CA LEU A 398 22.46 -28.97 14.72
C LEU A 398 22.07 -30.24 13.97
N ILE A 399 21.72 -30.15 12.68
CA ILE A 399 21.45 -31.33 11.84
C ILE A 399 22.71 -32.20 11.72
N GLN A 400 23.85 -31.58 11.44
CA GLN A 400 25.11 -32.27 11.18
C GLN A 400 25.69 -32.96 12.43
N PHE A 401 25.61 -32.31 13.59
CA PHE A 401 26.26 -32.78 14.82
C PHE A 401 25.31 -33.42 15.82
N ALA A 402 24.05 -32.99 15.91
CA ALA A 402 23.09 -33.52 16.89
C ALA A 402 22.16 -34.61 16.31
N ALA A 403 22.33 -34.99 15.03
CA ALA A 403 21.52 -35.99 14.33
C ALA A 403 20.01 -35.79 14.52
N LEU A 404 19.58 -34.53 14.69
CA LEU A 404 18.21 -34.18 14.99
C LEU A 404 17.32 -34.54 13.80
N ARG A 405 16.36 -35.43 14.04
CA ARG A 405 15.33 -35.78 13.06
C ARG A 405 14.26 -34.70 13.07
N ILE A 406 14.41 -33.72 12.18
CA ILE A 406 13.39 -32.67 12.02
C ILE A 406 12.09 -33.32 11.53
N PRO A 407 10.96 -33.10 12.22
CA PRO A 407 9.68 -33.60 11.74
C PRO A 407 9.28 -32.82 10.49
N LEU A 408 9.50 -33.44 9.31
CA LEU A 408 9.29 -32.80 8.01
C LEU A 408 7.83 -32.37 7.78
N ARG A 409 6.86 -33.13 8.30
CA ARG A 409 5.42 -32.85 8.12
C ARG A 409 4.97 -31.50 8.70
N PRO A 410 5.18 -31.19 9.99
CA PRO A 410 4.81 -29.88 10.54
C PRO A 410 5.64 -28.75 9.92
N PHE A 411 6.91 -28.98 9.59
CA PHE A 411 7.73 -28.00 8.87
C PHE A 411 7.08 -27.61 7.53
N PHE A 412 6.77 -28.58 6.67
CA PHE A 412 6.11 -28.33 5.38
C PHE A 412 4.72 -27.72 5.53
N ALA A 413 3.98 -28.05 6.59
CA ALA A 413 2.66 -27.47 6.84
C ALA A 413 2.76 -25.97 7.18
N VAL A 414 3.69 -25.58 8.05
CA VAL A 414 3.92 -24.18 8.43
C VAL A 414 4.45 -23.38 7.25
N THR A 415 5.41 -23.92 6.49
CA THR A 415 5.93 -23.22 5.31
C THR A 415 4.87 -23.10 4.23
N SER A 416 4.02 -24.12 4.01
CA SER A 416 2.90 -24.02 3.05
C SER A 416 1.87 -22.96 3.43
N LEU A 417 1.57 -22.80 4.73
CA LEU A 417 0.69 -21.73 5.21
C LEU A 417 1.31 -20.35 4.96
N LEU A 418 2.61 -20.22 5.24
CA LEU A 418 3.35 -19.00 4.96
C LEU A 418 3.30 -18.62 3.48
N LEU A 419 3.46 -19.59 2.57
CA LEU A 419 3.32 -19.35 1.13
C LEU A 419 1.92 -18.90 0.74
N ALA A 420 0.89 -19.47 1.37
CA ALA A 420 -0.47 -19.06 1.08
C ALA A 420 -0.71 -17.59 1.48
N VAL A 421 -0.23 -17.18 2.66
CA VAL A 421 -0.31 -15.80 3.12
C VAL A 421 0.48 -14.87 2.19
N MET A 422 1.73 -15.20 1.89
CA MET A 422 2.58 -14.39 1.01
C MET A 422 2.01 -14.26 -0.40
N ALA A 423 1.42 -15.32 -0.96
CA ALA A 423 0.79 -15.26 -2.27
C ALA A 423 -0.37 -14.26 -2.29
N VAL A 424 -1.20 -14.24 -1.25
CA VAL A 424 -2.29 -13.25 -1.11
C VAL A 424 -1.71 -11.84 -0.94
N THR A 425 -0.73 -11.66 -0.06
CA THR A 425 -0.06 -10.36 0.16
C THR A 425 0.55 -9.81 -1.12
N PHE A 426 1.34 -10.62 -1.83
CA PHE A 426 2.02 -10.20 -3.06
C PHE A 426 1.06 -9.97 -4.23
N THR A 427 -0.07 -10.65 -4.25
CA THR A 427 -1.13 -10.36 -5.23
C THR A 427 -1.67 -8.95 -5.01
N GLY A 428 -1.98 -8.61 -3.76
CA GLY A 428 -2.48 -7.28 -3.40
C GLY A 428 -1.49 -6.17 -3.74
N SER A 429 -0.22 -6.34 -3.37
CA SER A 429 0.86 -5.40 -3.71
C SER A 429 1.12 -5.34 -5.22
N GLY A 430 1.19 -6.47 -5.92
CA GLY A 430 1.41 -6.49 -7.37
C GLY A 430 0.32 -5.76 -8.16
N ILE A 431 -0.95 -5.90 -7.75
CA ILE A 431 -2.05 -5.14 -8.36
C ILE A 431 -1.95 -3.65 -8.04
N LYS A 432 -1.54 -3.28 -6.81
CA LYS A 432 -1.29 -1.87 -6.45
C LYS A 432 -0.20 -1.26 -7.35
N GLU A 433 0.94 -1.92 -7.51
CA GLU A 433 2.05 -1.40 -8.34
C GLU A 433 1.63 -1.27 -9.82
N LEU A 434 0.82 -2.20 -10.34
CA LEU A 434 0.25 -2.08 -11.70
C LEU A 434 -0.77 -0.94 -11.83
N GLN A 435 -1.49 -0.60 -10.77
CA GLN A 435 -2.36 0.58 -10.75
C GLN A 435 -1.54 1.88 -10.68
N GLU A 436 -0.44 1.90 -9.92
CA GLU A 436 0.48 3.04 -9.85
C GLU A 436 1.17 3.28 -11.21
N ALA A 437 1.46 2.22 -11.95
CA ALA A 437 1.94 2.27 -13.33
C ALA A 437 0.87 2.57 -14.40
N ASP A 438 -0.36 2.98 -14.02
CA ASP A 438 -1.49 3.26 -14.91
C ASP A 438 -1.90 2.08 -15.83
N VAL A 439 -1.56 0.83 -15.49
CA VAL A 439 -1.88 -0.37 -16.29
C VAL A 439 -3.27 -0.91 -15.97
N LEU A 440 -3.69 -0.81 -14.70
CA LEU A 440 -4.97 -1.32 -14.22
C LEU A 440 -5.87 -0.19 -13.69
N PRO A 441 -7.19 -0.31 -13.87
CA PRO A 441 -8.12 0.63 -13.26
C PRO A 441 -8.07 0.52 -11.73
N LEU A 442 -8.43 1.62 -11.08
CA LEU A 442 -8.49 1.73 -9.63
C LEU A 442 -9.91 2.14 -9.24
N THR A 443 -10.65 1.22 -8.62
CA THR A 443 -12.00 1.46 -8.14
C THR A 443 -12.02 1.41 -6.60
N PRO A 444 -12.06 2.56 -5.90
CA PRO A 444 -12.08 2.59 -4.43
C PRO A 444 -13.34 1.96 -3.84
N LEU A 445 -13.21 1.40 -2.63
CA LEU A 445 -14.31 0.91 -1.81
C LEU A 445 -14.37 1.67 -0.50
N ASP A 446 -15.51 2.31 -0.23
CA ASP A 446 -15.72 3.08 0.99
C ASP A 446 -15.84 2.15 2.22
N GLY A 447 -15.23 2.56 3.34
CA GLY A 447 -15.40 1.91 4.64
C GLY A 447 -14.51 0.69 4.92
N LEU A 448 -13.57 0.32 4.03
CA LEU A 448 -12.61 -0.75 4.27
C LEU A 448 -11.20 -0.19 4.64
N PRO A 449 -10.50 -0.78 5.62
CA PRO A 449 -9.16 -0.33 6.00
C PRO A 449 -8.10 -0.84 5.01
N THR A 450 -7.05 -0.04 4.80
CA THR A 450 -5.81 -0.50 4.17
C THR A 450 -4.98 -1.27 5.20
N ILE A 451 -4.50 -2.47 4.84
CA ILE A 451 -3.57 -3.27 5.64
C ILE A 451 -2.38 -3.63 4.76
N ASP A 452 -1.38 -2.74 4.77
CA ASP A 452 -0.14 -2.82 4.00
C ASP A 452 0.54 -4.18 4.13
N LEU A 453 0.72 -4.67 5.37
CA LEU A 453 1.35 -5.97 5.65
C LEU A 453 0.69 -7.16 4.93
N LEU A 454 -0.62 -7.08 4.71
CA LEU A 454 -1.40 -8.12 4.04
C LEU A 454 -1.67 -7.80 2.57
N GLY A 455 -1.12 -6.70 2.05
CA GLY A 455 -1.41 -6.19 0.71
C GLY A 455 -2.88 -5.88 0.51
N ILE A 456 -3.64 -5.62 1.58
CA ILE A 456 -5.07 -5.36 1.50
C ILE A 456 -5.25 -3.87 1.26
N TYR A 457 -5.70 -3.53 0.05
CA TYR A 457 -6.05 -2.17 -0.33
C TYR A 457 -7.56 -2.11 -0.58
N PRO A 458 -8.27 -1.06 -0.13
CA PRO A 458 -9.72 -0.92 -0.26
C PRO A 458 -10.11 -0.56 -1.70
N ARG A 459 -9.82 -1.49 -2.62
CA ARG A 459 -9.96 -1.34 -4.07
C ARG A 459 -10.54 -2.64 -4.62
N VAL A 460 -11.51 -2.56 -5.53
CA VAL A 460 -12.20 -3.73 -6.08
C VAL A 460 -11.22 -4.69 -6.75
N GLU A 461 -10.28 -4.16 -7.53
CA GLU A 461 -9.31 -4.94 -8.29
C GLU A 461 -8.34 -5.72 -7.38
N ASN A 462 -7.84 -5.10 -6.32
CA ASN A 462 -6.92 -5.75 -5.37
C ASN A 462 -7.63 -6.87 -4.61
N LEU A 463 -8.79 -6.57 -4.01
CA LEU A 463 -9.52 -7.55 -3.20
C LEU A 463 -10.04 -8.72 -4.04
N SER A 464 -10.52 -8.45 -5.26
CA SER A 464 -10.99 -9.51 -6.16
C SER A 464 -9.85 -10.42 -6.63
N ALA A 465 -8.67 -9.86 -6.97
CA ALA A 465 -7.50 -10.64 -7.33
C ALA A 465 -7.00 -11.50 -6.15
N GLN A 466 -6.92 -10.93 -4.95
CA GLN A 466 -6.56 -11.66 -3.73
C GLN A 466 -7.54 -12.80 -3.42
N ALA A 467 -8.85 -12.55 -3.56
CA ALA A 467 -9.87 -13.57 -3.39
C ALA A 467 -9.73 -14.70 -4.42
N ALA A 468 -9.45 -14.38 -5.68
CA ALA A 468 -9.22 -15.38 -6.73
C ALA A 468 -8.02 -16.27 -6.41
N VAL A 469 -6.89 -15.69 -5.98
CA VAL A 469 -5.70 -16.44 -5.57
C VAL A 469 -5.97 -17.33 -4.37
N LEU A 470 -6.70 -16.83 -3.36
CA LEU A 470 -7.10 -17.62 -2.20
C LEU A 470 -7.95 -18.83 -2.60
N VAL A 471 -8.91 -18.66 -3.50
CA VAL A 471 -9.75 -19.74 -4.03
C VAL A 471 -8.91 -20.80 -4.75
N ILE A 472 -7.92 -20.38 -5.56
CA ILE A 472 -7.00 -21.30 -6.25
C ILE A 472 -6.20 -22.12 -5.24
N ILE A 473 -5.60 -21.48 -4.23
CA ILE A 473 -4.76 -22.14 -3.22
C ILE A 473 -5.59 -23.17 -2.44
N VAL A 474 -6.77 -22.77 -1.96
CA VAL A 474 -7.69 -23.65 -1.22
C VAL A 474 -8.15 -24.81 -2.11
N GLY A 475 -8.49 -24.54 -3.37
CA GLY A 475 -8.87 -25.55 -4.35
C GLY A 475 -7.77 -26.59 -4.59
N LEU A 476 -6.53 -26.14 -4.81
CA LEU A 476 -5.37 -27.01 -4.99
C LEU A 476 -5.07 -27.86 -3.75
N TYR A 477 -5.18 -27.27 -2.56
CA TYR A 477 -5.01 -28.00 -1.30
C TYR A 477 -6.00 -29.16 -1.16
N PHE A 478 -7.30 -28.91 -1.39
CA PHE A 478 -8.32 -29.95 -1.32
C PHE A 478 -8.18 -31.00 -2.44
N TRP A 479 -7.78 -30.58 -3.64
CA TRP A 479 -7.50 -31.50 -4.75
C TRP A 479 -6.32 -32.42 -4.44
N GLY A 480 -5.20 -31.90 -3.94
CA GLY A 480 -4.05 -32.68 -3.50
C GLY A 480 -4.41 -33.69 -2.41
N LYS A 481 -5.20 -33.27 -1.42
CA LYS A 481 -5.67 -34.15 -0.33
C LYS A 481 -6.56 -35.30 -0.83
N ARG A 482 -7.44 -35.04 -1.81
CA ARG A 482 -8.27 -36.08 -2.45
C ARG A 482 -7.43 -37.09 -3.24
N ARG A 483 -6.41 -36.62 -3.95
CA ARG A 483 -5.51 -37.48 -4.75
C ARG A 483 -4.70 -38.43 -3.86
N MET A 484 -4.18 -37.95 -2.73
CA MET A 484 -3.45 -38.81 -1.78
C MET A 484 -4.36 -39.85 -1.11
N ARG A 485 -5.62 -39.51 -0.81
CA ARG A 485 -6.59 -40.47 -0.26
C ARG A 485 -6.92 -41.61 -1.24
N ARG A 486 -6.99 -41.32 -2.54
CA ARG A 486 -7.24 -42.34 -3.58
C ARG A 486 -6.03 -43.24 -3.89
N ALA A 487 -4.83 -42.84 -3.46
CA ALA A 487 -3.60 -43.61 -3.65
C ALA A 487 -3.35 -44.67 -2.56
N ILE A 488 -4.21 -44.73 -1.52
CA ILE A 488 -4.20 -45.80 -0.52
C ILE A 488 -5.25 -46.83 -0.98
N PRO A 489 -4.86 -48.02 -1.48
CA PRO A 489 -5.84 -49.08 -1.69
C PRO A 489 -6.42 -49.46 -0.32
N GLU A 490 -7.76 -49.49 -0.21
CA GLU A 490 -8.43 -50.11 0.93
C GLU A 490 -7.92 -51.55 1.05
N LYS A 491 -7.47 -51.90 2.26
CA LYS A 491 -6.95 -53.23 2.58
C LYS A 491 -8.09 -54.25 2.68
#